data_AF-A0AAV5F8M7-F1
#
_entry.id   AF-A0AAV5F8M7-F1
#
_cell.length_a   1.000
_cell.length_b   1.000
_cell.length_c   1.000
_cell.angle_alpha   90.00
_cell.angle_beta   90.00
_cell.angle_gamma   90.00
#
_symmetry.space_group_name_H-M   'P 1'
#
loop_
_entity.id
_entity.type
_entity.pdbx_description
1 polymer ?
#
loop_
_entity_poly.entity_id
_entity_poly.type
_entity_poly.pdbx_seq_one_letter_code
_entity_poly.pdbx_strand_id
1 'polypeptide(L)'
;MPTDDEIDGIKAYIPRLRIAQWPKGFKPVPIEKYDGQTSPREWLQLYSTAIRLAGGDSYVMANYLPVCLDPAVRIWLTSLPKESITSWGDLNKKLIEIF
;
A
#
# COMPACT_ATOMS: atom_id res chain seq x y z
N MET A 1 4.82 22.99 -12.59
CA MET A 1 4.36 22.67 -11.23
C MET A 1 3.76 21.28 -11.30
N PRO A 2 4.03 20.37 -10.35
CA PRO A 2 3.38 19.07 -10.36
C PRO A 2 1.86 19.28 -10.24
N THR A 3 1.06 18.50 -10.97
CA THR A 3 -0.39 18.53 -10.78
C THR A 3 -0.73 17.96 -9.40
N ASP A 4 -1.87 18.30 -8.81
CA ASP A 4 -2.29 17.71 -7.52
C ASP A 4 -2.29 16.16 -7.57
N ASP A 5 -2.60 15.58 -8.75
CA ASP A 5 -2.46 14.14 -9.05
C ASP A 5 -1.04 13.57 -8.93
N GLU A 6 0.00 14.42 -9.04
CA GLU A 6 1.39 14.03 -8.86
C GLU A 6 1.85 14.11 -7.40
N ILE A 7 1.11 14.83 -6.56
CA ILE A 7 1.45 15.07 -5.15
C ILE A 7 0.68 14.11 -4.23
N ASP A 8 -0.57 13.77 -4.56
CA ASP A 8 -1.49 13.09 -3.63
C ASP A 8 -1.67 11.57 -3.84
N GLY A 9 -0.95 10.94 -4.77
CA GLY A 9 -1.15 9.51 -5.03
C GLY A 9 0.03 8.76 -5.63
N ILE A 10 0.06 7.44 -5.37
CA ILE A 10 1.02 6.55 -6.03
C ILE A 10 0.65 6.45 -7.51
N LYS A 11 1.53 6.95 -8.37
CA LYS A 11 1.34 6.96 -9.84
C LYS A 11 1.08 5.55 -10.40
N ALA A 12 1.65 4.52 -9.78
CA ALA A 12 1.43 3.13 -10.14
C ALA A 12 0.00 2.64 -9.92
N TYR A 13 -0.79 3.29 -9.04
CA TYR A 13 -2.19 2.92 -8.83
C TYR A 13 -3.07 3.51 -9.93
N ILE A 14 -4.07 2.75 -10.40
CA ILE A 14 -5.16 3.34 -11.20
C ILE A 14 -5.89 4.41 -10.38
N PRO A 15 -6.48 5.45 -11.01
CA PRO A 15 -7.18 6.51 -10.29
C PRO A 15 -8.20 5.98 -9.28
N ARG A 16 -8.99 4.96 -9.64
CA ARG A 16 -9.98 4.35 -8.75
C ARG A 16 -9.38 3.76 -7.48
N LEU A 17 -8.19 3.16 -7.56
CA LEU A 17 -7.54 2.54 -6.40
C LEU A 17 -7.05 3.59 -5.39
N ARG A 18 -6.81 4.83 -5.82
CA ARG A 18 -6.37 5.94 -4.95
C ARG A 18 -7.49 6.51 -4.06
N ILE A 19 -8.75 6.19 -4.39
CA ILE A 19 -9.92 6.76 -3.71
C ILE A 19 -10.29 5.91 -2.48
N ALA A 20 -9.43 5.93 -1.46
CA ALA A 20 -9.72 5.26 -0.19
C ALA A 20 -10.72 6.06 0.66
N GLN A 21 -11.77 5.38 1.13
CA GLN A 21 -12.65 5.93 2.16
C GLN A 21 -12.12 5.56 3.54
N TRP A 22 -11.48 6.50 4.21
CA TRP A 22 -10.88 6.28 5.53
C TRP A 22 -11.96 6.05 6.60
N PRO A 23 -11.93 4.94 7.35
CA PRO A 23 -12.87 4.69 8.44
C PRO A 23 -12.80 5.78 9.52
N LYS A 24 -13.94 6.09 10.15
CA LYS A 24 -13.97 7.04 11.26
C LYS A 24 -13.12 6.50 12.43
N GLY A 25 -12.15 7.29 12.87
CA GLY A 25 -11.24 6.89 13.94
C GLY A 25 -10.20 5.84 13.50
N PHE A 26 -9.93 5.74 12.20
CA PHE A 26 -8.94 4.81 11.66
C PHE A 26 -7.58 4.93 12.37
N LYS A 27 -7.25 3.88 13.13
CA LYS A 27 -6.01 3.77 13.89
C LYS A 27 -5.59 2.29 13.89
N PRO A 28 -4.85 1.83 12.87
CA PRO A 28 -4.38 0.46 12.82
C PRO A 28 -3.44 0.16 13.99
N VAL A 29 -3.43 -1.11 14.38
CA VAL A 29 -2.48 -1.64 15.36
C VAL A 29 -1.06 -1.36 14.85
N PRO A 30 -0.12 -0.95 15.72
CA PRO A 30 1.27 -0.78 15.31
C PRO A 30 1.82 -2.06 14.69
N ILE A 31 2.43 -1.91 13.51
CA ILE A 31 3.11 -2.98 12.78
C ILE A 31 4.49 -2.48 12.39
N GLU A 32 5.47 -3.38 12.40
CA GLU A 32 6.80 -3.06 11.91
C GLU A 32 6.76 -2.75 10.42
N LYS A 33 7.61 -1.82 9.99
CA LYS A 33 7.71 -1.50 8.57
C LYS A 33 8.26 -2.70 7.81
N TYR A 34 7.79 -2.88 6.59
CA TYR A 34 8.34 -3.89 5.71
C TYR A 34 9.69 -3.43 5.18
N ASP A 35 10.73 -4.18 5.52
CA ASP A 35 12.12 -3.90 5.19
C ASP A 35 12.58 -4.53 3.86
N GLY A 36 11.76 -5.41 3.28
CA GLY A 36 12.09 -6.16 2.08
C GLY A 36 12.97 -7.40 2.33
N GLN A 37 13.20 -7.78 3.58
CA GLN A 37 13.96 -8.99 3.95
C GLN A 37 13.09 -10.03 4.65
N THR A 38 12.09 -9.58 5.40
CA THR A 38 11.09 -10.47 6.00
C THR A 38 10.19 -11.10 4.93
N SER A 39 9.58 -12.25 5.24
CA SER A 39 8.68 -12.94 4.32
C SER A 39 7.54 -12.00 3.91
N PRO A 40 7.39 -11.67 2.61
CA PRO A 40 6.38 -10.72 2.13
C PRO A 40 4.96 -11.22 2.46
N ARG A 41 4.75 -12.53 2.38
CA ARG A 41 3.44 -13.16 2.61
C ARG A 41 3.04 -13.08 4.08
N GLU A 42 3.96 -13.36 4.99
CA GLU A 42 3.70 -13.30 6.43
C GLU A 42 3.46 -11.85 6.87
N TRP A 43 4.30 -10.92 6.40
CA TRP A 43 4.14 -9.51 6.71
C TRP A 43 2.82 -8.95 6.16
N LEU A 44 2.44 -9.27 4.91
CA LEU A 44 1.17 -8.85 4.32
C LEU A 44 -0.05 -9.42 5.04
N GLN A 45 0.05 -10.61 5.63
CA GLN A 45 -1.03 -11.18 6.46
C GLN A 45 -1.24 -10.36 7.74
N LEU A 46 -0.17 -10.03 8.45
CA LEU A 46 -0.22 -9.19 9.65
C LEU A 46 -0.74 -7.78 9.31
N TYR A 47 -0.18 -7.17 8.26
CA TYR A 47 -0.61 -5.88 7.73
C TYR A 47 -2.12 -5.87 7.44
N SER A 48 -2.59 -6.80 6.61
CA SER A 48 -4.01 -6.87 6.21
C SER A 48 -4.92 -7.04 7.42
N THR A 49 -4.50 -7.82 8.41
CA THR A 49 -5.24 -8.05 9.65
C THR A 49 -5.34 -6.76 10.47
N ALA A 50 -4.24 -6.04 10.67
CA ALA A 50 -4.22 -4.78 11.42
C ALA A 50 -5.13 -3.71 10.78
N ILE A 51 -5.12 -3.61 9.45
CA ILE A 51 -5.97 -2.66 8.72
C ILE A 51 -7.45 -3.05 8.81
N ARG A 52 -7.79 -4.35 8.69
CA ARG A 52 -9.17 -4.82 8.87
C ARG A 52 -9.69 -4.55 10.28
N LEU A 53 -8.86 -4.76 11.30
CA LEU A 53 -9.23 -4.47 12.70
C LEU A 53 -9.54 -2.98 12.92
N ALA A 54 -8.90 -2.09 12.16
CA ALA A 54 -9.22 -0.66 12.13
C ALA A 54 -10.40 -0.29 11.22
N GLY A 55 -11.12 -1.29 10.67
CA GLY A 55 -12.27 -1.10 9.79
C GLY A 55 -11.91 -0.81 8.33
N GLY A 56 -10.65 -0.95 7.93
CA GLY A 56 -10.19 -0.68 6.58
C GLY A 56 -10.53 -1.79 5.59
N ASP A 57 -10.86 -1.40 4.35
CA ASP A 57 -11.08 -2.29 3.22
C ASP A 57 -9.81 -2.43 2.34
N SER A 58 -9.93 -3.05 1.16
CA SER A 58 -8.81 -3.23 0.24
C SER A 58 -8.27 -1.92 -0.35
N TYR A 59 -9.09 -0.87 -0.46
CA TYR A 59 -8.62 0.45 -0.91
C TYR A 59 -7.80 1.11 0.19
N VAL A 60 -8.28 1.05 1.43
CA VAL A 60 -7.52 1.52 2.61
C VAL A 60 -6.21 0.74 2.74
N MET A 61 -6.22 -0.57 2.55
CA MET A 61 -4.99 -1.39 2.52
C MET A 61 -4.00 -0.91 1.46
N ALA A 62 -4.43 -0.68 0.22
CA ALA A 62 -3.52 -0.20 -0.82
C ALA A 62 -2.94 1.17 -0.48
N ASN A 63 -3.77 2.11 -0.01
CA ASN A 63 -3.33 3.49 0.22
C ASN A 63 -2.56 3.70 1.53
N TYR A 64 -2.74 2.83 2.54
CA TYR A 64 -1.97 2.91 3.78
C TYR A 64 -0.63 2.17 3.70
N LEU A 65 -0.49 1.19 2.79
CA LEU A 65 0.71 0.37 2.64
C LEU A 65 2.01 1.20 2.59
N PRO A 66 2.10 2.29 1.79
CA PRO A 66 3.33 3.04 1.63
C PRO A 66 3.87 3.61 2.94
N VAL A 67 2.98 3.93 3.88
CA VAL A 67 3.36 4.44 5.22
C VAL A 67 4.14 3.37 6.00
N CYS A 68 3.78 2.11 5.79
CA CYS A 68 4.37 0.92 6.42
C CYS A 68 5.52 0.30 5.62
N LEU A 69 5.99 0.91 4.53
CA LEU A 69 7.17 0.45 3.81
C LEU A 69 8.42 1.20 4.26
N ASP A 70 9.54 0.49 4.36
CA ASP A 70 10.83 1.15 4.46
C ASP A 70 11.19 1.93 3.18
N PRO A 71 12.09 2.94 3.28
CA PRO A 71 12.39 3.83 2.16
C PRO A 71 12.80 3.09 0.88
N ALA A 72 13.59 2.01 0.98
CA ALA A 72 14.03 1.23 -0.17
C ALA A 72 12.87 0.54 -0.90
N VAL A 73 11.96 -0.11 -0.17
CA VAL A 73 10.77 -0.75 -0.74
C VAL A 73 9.79 0.30 -1.29
N ARG A 74 9.68 1.45 -0.62
CA ARG A 74 8.83 2.55 -1.09
C ARG A 74 9.30 3.12 -2.42
N ILE A 75 10.62 3.23 -2.63
CA ILE A 75 11.20 3.65 -3.92
C ILE A 75 10.75 2.71 -5.03
N TRP A 76 10.80 1.39 -4.80
CA TRP A 76 10.29 0.40 -5.76
C TRP A 76 8.82 0.65 -6.12
N LEU A 77 7.95 0.84 -5.12
CA LEU A 77 6.53 1.07 -5.36
C LEU A 77 6.28 2.33 -6.21
N THR A 78 7.06 3.39 -5.97
CA THR A 78 6.97 4.64 -6.73
C THR A 78 7.63 4.60 -8.10
N SER A 79 8.52 3.64 -8.37
CA SER A 79 9.18 3.48 -9.67
C SER A 79 8.42 2.59 -10.64
N LEU A 80 7.37 1.90 -10.18
CA LEU A 80 6.51 1.08 -11.04
C LEU A 80 5.84 1.94 -12.14
N PRO A 81 5.55 1.33 -13.30
CA PRO A 81 4.87 2.04 -14.38
C PRO A 81 3.53 2.62 -13.94
N LYS A 82 3.19 3.79 -14.48
CA LYS A 82 1.92 4.47 -14.20
C LYS A 82 0.74 3.50 -14.41
N GLU A 83 -0.18 3.48 -13.46
CA GLU A 83 -1.43 2.72 -13.52
C GLU A 83 -1.27 1.19 -13.68
N SER A 84 -0.09 0.65 -13.36
CA SER A 84 0.21 -0.79 -13.45
C SER A 84 -0.37 -1.65 -12.31
N ILE A 85 -0.95 -1.03 -11.29
CA ILE A 85 -1.60 -1.70 -10.15
C ILE A 85 -3.08 -1.33 -10.18
N THR A 86 -3.93 -2.32 -10.43
CA THR A 86 -5.38 -2.11 -10.56
C THR A 86 -6.16 -2.50 -9.31
N SER A 87 -5.55 -3.26 -8.40
CA SER A 87 -6.17 -3.75 -7.17
C SER A 87 -5.15 -4.01 -6.06
N TRP A 88 -5.65 -4.17 -4.82
CA TRP A 88 -4.86 -4.70 -3.70
C TRP A 88 -4.22 -6.07 -4.01
N GLY A 89 -4.92 -6.92 -4.75
CA GLY A 89 -4.41 -8.23 -5.17
C GLY A 89 -3.19 -8.12 -6.08
N ASP A 90 -3.22 -7.20 -7.05
CA ASP A 90 -2.08 -6.96 -7.95
C ASP A 90 -0.87 -6.44 -7.20
N LEU A 91 -1.08 -5.52 -6.26
CA LEU A 91 -0.03 -4.97 -5.41
C LEU A 91 0.64 -6.07 -4.58
N ASN A 92 -0.16 -6.91 -3.91
CA ASN A 92 0.35 -8.04 -3.13
C ASN A 92 1.15 -9.01 -3.99
N LYS A 93 0.62 -9.35 -5.18
CA LYS A 93 1.29 -10.26 -6.11
C LYS A 93 2.66 -9.70 -6.50
N LYS A 94 2.74 -8.43 -6.90
CA LYS A 94 4.00 -7.77 -7.27
C LYS A 94 4.99 -7.68 -6.12
N LEU A 95 4.52 -7.42 -4.90
CA LEU A 95 5.37 -7.35 -3.71
C LEU A 95 5.99 -8.72 -3.42
N ILE A 96 5.17 -9.78 -3.41
CA ILE A 96 5.60 -11.18 -3.18
C ILE A 96 6.53 -11.71 -4.29
N GLU A 97 6.36 -11.23 -5.52
CA GLU A 97 7.23 -11.63 -6.65
C GLU A 97 8.62 -10.98 -6.59
N ILE A 98 8.77 -9.88 -5.85
CA ILE A 98 9.98 -9.03 -5.90
C ILE A 98 10.80 -9.09 -4.61
N PHE A 99 10.13 -9.19 -3.46
CA PHE A 99 10.74 -9.30 -2.13
C PHE A 99 10.36 -10.63 -1.52
#